data_AF-A0A9P3QDB2-F1
#
_entry.id   AF-A0A9P3QDB2-F1
#
_cell.length_a   1.000
_cell.length_b   1.000
_cell.length_c   1.000
_cell.angle_alpha   90.00
_cell.angle_beta   90.00
_cell.angle_gamma   90.00
#
_symmetry.space_group_name_H-M   'P 1'
#
loop_
_entity.id
_entity.type
_entity.pdbx_description
1 polymer ?
#
loop_
_entity_poly.entity_id
_entity_poly.type
_entity_poly.pdbx_seq_one_letter_code
_entity_poly.pdbx_strand_id
1 'polypeptide(L)'
;MEKLAADLPGLWHAPTTSNKDRKRLLRTVIADITLLPEPNHGQARIGIRWHTGAIDEITVARIAHPGTAKRSPSPAVAMVTRLGPTTPTAELAALLNTAGLTTGTGAPFDVKAVQWIRHAYHIPAPNPYAEGQISAADAAQRLAVSTGTVYNWIKTGKLAAHRGTGNRLCIPWNEHIESECRCRIAESGHLNPSAHYIRSRTRA
;
A
#
# COMPACT_ATOMS: atom_id res chain seq x y z
N MET A 1 -7.62 -27.41 53.14
CA MET A 1 -7.61 -26.92 51.75
C MET A 1 -8.08 -27.98 50.74
N GLU A 2 -8.08 -29.27 51.08
CA GLU A 2 -8.50 -30.37 50.17
C GLU A 2 -9.97 -30.35 49.74
N LYS A 3 -10.90 -29.82 50.56
CA LYS A 3 -12.34 -29.83 50.25
C LYS A 3 -12.77 -28.92 49.09
N LEU A 4 -11.97 -27.90 48.71
CA LEU A 4 -12.33 -26.98 47.62
C LEU A 4 -11.86 -27.46 46.24
N ALA A 5 -10.82 -28.31 46.19
CA ALA A 5 -10.29 -28.86 44.94
C ALA A 5 -11.16 -30.01 44.38
N ALA A 6 -11.92 -30.69 45.24
CA ALA A 6 -12.70 -31.88 44.88
C ALA A 6 -13.91 -31.60 43.98
N ASP A 7 -14.43 -30.35 43.96
CA ASP A 7 -15.60 -29.96 43.15
C ASP A 7 -15.27 -28.85 42.15
N LEU A 8 -14.06 -28.87 41.58
CA LEU A 8 -13.67 -27.95 40.51
C LEU A 8 -14.60 -28.08 39.28
N PRO A 9 -14.99 -29.29 38.82
CA PRO A 9 -15.94 -29.41 37.70
C PRO A 9 -17.31 -28.79 38.02
N GLY A 10 -17.87 -29.03 39.22
CA GLY A 10 -19.15 -28.46 39.62
C GLY A 10 -19.09 -26.93 39.71
N LEU A 11 -18.03 -26.39 40.32
CA LEU A 11 -17.81 -24.95 40.39
C LEU A 11 -17.61 -24.32 39.00
N TRP A 12 -16.92 -25.00 38.09
CA TRP A 12 -16.68 -24.52 36.73
C TRP A 12 -17.97 -24.40 35.92
N HIS A 13 -18.84 -25.40 36.04
CA HIS A 13 -20.10 -25.48 35.28
C HIS A 13 -21.29 -24.79 35.96
N ALA A 14 -21.17 -24.36 37.22
CA ALA A 14 -22.24 -23.65 37.92
C ALA A 14 -22.66 -22.36 37.18
N PRO A 15 -23.97 -22.09 37.04
CA PRO A 15 -24.47 -20.89 36.37
C PRO A 15 -24.15 -19.59 37.13
N THR A 16 -23.87 -19.69 38.43
CA THR A 16 -23.44 -18.58 39.29
C THR A 16 -21.97 -18.22 39.10
N THR A 17 -21.16 -19.07 38.46
CA THR A 17 -19.75 -18.81 38.20
C THR A 17 -19.62 -17.90 36.99
N SER A 18 -19.08 -16.70 37.18
CA SER A 18 -18.86 -15.75 36.10
C SER A 18 -17.60 -16.09 35.28
N ASN A 19 -17.47 -15.51 34.08
CA ASN A 19 -16.22 -15.63 33.30
C ASN A 19 -15.00 -15.05 34.04
N LYS A 20 -15.21 -14.05 34.90
CA LYS A 20 -14.16 -13.49 35.76
C LYS A 20 -13.71 -14.52 36.80
N ASP A 21 -14.64 -15.27 37.38
CA ASP A 21 -14.33 -16.31 38.37
C ASP A 21 -13.66 -17.52 37.72
N ARG A 22 -14.15 -17.96 36.55
CA ARG A 22 -13.47 -18.99 35.72
C ARG A 22 -12.01 -18.61 35.41
N LYS A 23 -11.78 -17.36 35.00
CA LYS A 23 -10.42 -16.87 34.73
C LYS A 23 -9.54 -16.87 35.99
N ARG A 24 -10.10 -16.55 37.17
CA ARG A 24 -9.39 -16.62 38.46
C ARG A 24 -9.05 -18.06 38.83
N LEU A 25 -10.00 -18.99 38.67
CA LEU A 25 -9.80 -20.41 38.92
C LEU A 25 -8.69 -21.00 38.03
N LEU A 26 -8.70 -20.71 36.72
CA LEU A 26 -7.62 -21.13 35.82
C LEU A 26 -6.26 -20.63 36.28
N ARG A 27 -6.18 -19.38 36.76
CA ARG A 27 -4.92 -18.79 37.24
C ARG A 27 -4.38 -19.45 38.51
N THR A 28 -5.24 -20.09 39.30
CA THR A 28 -4.80 -20.80 40.51
C THR A 28 -4.26 -22.20 40.22
N VAL A 29 -4.61 -22.80 39.06
CA VAL A 29 -4.22 -24.17 38.71
C VAL A 29 -3.13 -24.24 37.64
N ILE A 30 -3.08 -23.25 36.73
CA ILE A 30 -2.07 -23.16 35.66
C ILE A 30 -0.84 -22.41 36.17
N ALA A 31 0.32 -23.06 36.12
CA ALA A 31 1.61 -22.45 36.45
C ALA A 31 2.16 -21.61 35.28
N ASP A 32 2.15 -22.17 34.06
CA ASP A 32 2.46 -21.42 32.84
C ASP A 32 1.80 -22.02 31.59
N ILE A 33 1.84 -21.22 30.52
CA ILE A 33 1.40 -21.59 29.18
C ILE A 33 2.53 -21.24 28.22
N THR A 34 2.96 -22.22 27.43
CA THR A 34 4.05 -22.07 26.46
C THR A 34 3.58 -22.36 25.05
N LEU A 35 4.10 -21.63 24.07
CA LEU A 35 3.88 -21.94 22.66
C LEU A 35 5.03 -22.83 22.20
N LEU A 36 4.70 -24.03 21.72
CA LEU A 36 5.67 -25.02 21.27
C LEU A 36 5.92 -24.87 19.76
N PRO A 37 7.11 -25.26 19.27
CA PRO A 37 7.37 -25.35 17.84
C PRO A 37 6.35 -26.29 17.17
N GLU A 38 5.77 -25.85 16.07
CA GLU A 38 4.77 -26.58 15.28
C GLU A 38 5.11 -26.47 13.79
N PRO A 39 5.43 -27.59 13.10
CA PRO A 39 5.69 -27.60 11.66
C PRO A 39 4.53 -27.09 10.81
N ASN A 40 3.28 -27.32 11.25
CA ASN A 40 2.11 -26.82 10.54
C ASN A 40 1.78 -25.37 10.93
N HIS A 41 2.12 -24.41 10.07
CA HIS A 41 1.86 -22.99 10.30
C HIS A 41 0.37 -22.61 10.44
N GLY A 42 -0.56 -23.48 10.03
CA GLY A 42 -2.00 -23.34 10.24
C GLY A 42 -2.47 -23.82 11.62
N GLN A 43 -1.57 -24.29 12.47
CA GLN A 43 -1.84 -24.76 13.82
C GLN A 43 -0.92 -24.06 14.83
N ALA A 44 -1.34 -24.09 16.09
CA ALA A 44 -0.56 -23.65 17.22
C ALA A 44 -0.59 -24.77 18.27
N ARG A 45 0.59 -25.17 18.70
CA ARG A 45 0.77 -26.20 19.72
C ARG A 45 1.11 -25.53 21.04
N ILE A 46 0.29 -25.78 22.05
CA ILE A 46 0.31 -25.06 23.32
C ILE A 46 0.59 -26.07 24.42
N GLY A 47 1.69 -25.87 25.15
CA GLY A 47 1.99 -26.60 26.38
C GLY A 47 1.38 -25.89 27.58
N ILE A 48 0.71 -26.63 28.45
CA ILE A 48 0.16 -26.15 29.72
C ILE A 48 0.90 -26.86 30.84
N ARG A 49 1.54 -26.11 31.73
CA ARG A 49 2.13 -26.64 32.95
C ARG A 49 1.24 -26.32 34.13
N TRP A 50 0.82 -27.34 34.86
CA TRP A 50 -0.01 -27.19 36.06
C TRP A 50 0.86 -26.97 37.29
N HIS A 51 0.32 -26.32 38.32
CA HIS A 51 1.01 -26.17 39.61
C HIS A 51 1.30 -27.51 40.30
N THR A 52 0.60 -28.58 39.92
CA THR A 52 0.85 -29.96 40.36
C THR A 52 2.07 -30.60 39.70
N GLY A 53 2.68 -29.95 38.71
CA GLY A 53 3.77 -30.50 37.90
C GLY A 53 3.31 -31.34 36.71
N ALA A 54 2.00 -31.60 36.58
CA ALA A 54 1.45 -32.21 35.37
C ALA A 54 1.65 -31.30 34.15
N ILE A 55 1.68 -31.91 32.96
CA ILE A 55 1.85 -31.21 31.68
C ILE A 55 0.79 -31.73 30.72
N ASP A 56 0.06 -30.80 30.09
CA ASP A 56 -0.85 -31.09 28.99
C ASP A 56 -0.42 -30.36 27.72
N GLU A 57 -0.74 -30.93 26.57
CA GLU A 57 -0.49 -30.33 25.26
C GLU A 57 -1.81 -30.22 24.48
N ILE A 58 -2.06 -29.04 23.90
CA ILE A 58 -3.24 -28.78 23.09
C ILE A 58 -2.80 -28.22 21.74
N THR A 59 -3.29 -28.84 20.67
CA THR A 59 -3.13 -28.33 19.30
C THR A 59 -4.42 -27.64 18.87
N VAL A 60 -4.33 -26.37 18.52
CA VAL A 60 -5.46 -25.57 18.02
C VAL A 60 -5.21 -25.09 16.61
N ALA A 61 -6.29 -24.94 15.83
CA ALA A 61 -6.20 -24.25 14.54
C ALA A 61 -5.79 -22.79 14.77
N ARG A 62 -4.71 -22.36 14.11
CA ARG A 62 -4.27 -20.98 14.15
C ARG A 62 -5.15 -20.19 13.18
N ILE A 63 -5.88 -19.21 13.70
CA ILE A 63 -6.58 -18.25 12.84
C ILE A 63 -5.52 -17.55 12.00
N ALA A 64 -5.57 -17.77 10.68
CA ALA A 64 -4.65 -17.12 9.76
C ALA A 64 -4.77 -15.61 9.95
N HIS A 65 -3.69 -14.97 10.37
CA HIS A 65 -3.68 -13.51 10.44
C HIS A 65 -3.93 -13.00 9.01
N PRO A 66 -4.85 -12.03 8.79
CA PRO A 66 -5.16 -11.53 7.45
C PRO A 66 -3.92 -11.03 6.70
N GLY A 67 -2.84 -10.70 7.41
CA GLY A 67 -1.54 -10.34 6.84
C GLY A 67 -0.71 -11.50 6.26
N THR A 68 -0.83 -12.73 6.79
CA THR A 68 -0.06 -13.89 6.32
C THR A 68 -0.59 -14.49 5.02
N ALA A 69 -1.92 -14.45 4.81
CA ALA A 69 -2.55 -14.80 3.53
C ALA A 69 -2.18 -13.83 2.38
N LYS A 70 -1.51 -12.71 2.69
CA LYS A 70 -1.02 -11.71 1.71
C LYS A 70 0.42 -11.98 1.22
N ARG A 71 1.11 -13.02 1.71
CA ARG A 71 2.53 -13.26 1.38
C ARG A 71 2.78 -14.03 0.09
N SER A 72 1.83 -14.83 -0.39
CA SER A 72 1.86 -15.31 -1.77
C SER A 72 1.15 -14.27 -2.65
N PRO A 73 1.74 -13.78 -3.75
CA PRO A 73 1.02 -12.93 -4.69
C PRO A 73 -0.21 -13.71 -5.14
N SER A 74 -1.40 -13.26 -4.77
CA SER A 74 -2.61 -13.89 -5.27
C SER A 74 -2.61 -13.80 -6.81
N PRO A 75 -3.26 -14.72 -7.54
CA PRO A 75 -3.41 -14.59 -8.98
C PRO A 75 -3.92 -13.20 -9.42
N ALA A 76 -4.71 -12.54 -8.56
CA ALA A 76 -5.12 -11.15 -8.74
C ALA A 76 -3.95 -10.15 -8.67
N VAL A 77 -3.06 -10.26 -7.67
CA VAL A 77 -1.86 -9.39 -7.58
C VAL A 77 -0.97 -9.59 -8.80
N ALA A 78 -0.75 -10.82 -9.26
CA ALA A 78 0.04 -11.10 -10.46
C ALA A 78 -0.59 -10.46 -11.71
N MET A 79 -1.91 -10.56 -11.86
CA MET A 79 -2.64 -9.95 -12.96
C MET A 79 -2.60 -8.42 -12.93
N VAL A 80 -2.79 -7.81 -11.76
CA VAL A 80 -2.69 -6.35 -11.59
C VAL A 80 -1.26 -5.87 -11.81
N THR A 81 -0.24 -6.63 -11.43
CA THR A 81 1.16 -6.29 -11.69
C THR A 81 1.45 -6.27 -13.19
N ARG A 82 0.93 -7.25 -13.94
CA ARG A 82 1.13 -7.36 -15.38
C ARG A 82 0.40 -6.28 -16.19
N LEU A 83 -0.85 -5.99 -15.84
CA LEU A 83 -1.74 -5.11 -16.62
C LEU A 83 -1.84 -3.69 -16.05
N GLY A 84 -1.43 -3.50 -14.79
CA GLY A 84 -1.49 -2.23 -14.06
C GLY A 84 -0.90 -1.03 -14.81
N PRO A 85 0.29 -1.12 -15.39
CA PRO A 85 0.92 0.03 -16.05
C PRO A 85 0.17 0.56 -17.28
N THR A 86 -0.71 -0.23 -17.90
CA THR A 86 -1.38 0.15 -19.16
C THR A 86 -2.91 0.19 -19.04
N THR A 87 -3.49 -0.54 -18.10
CA THR A 87 -4.95 -0.65 -17.96
C THR A 87 -5.51 0.26 -16.84
N PRO A 88 -6.55 1.08 -17.12
CA PRO A 88 -7.24 1.86 -16.11
C PRO A 88 -7.78 1.02 -14.95
N THR A 89 -7.82 1.60 -13.75
CA THR A 89 -8.22 0.88 -12.53
C THR A 89 -9.62 0.27 -12.60
N ALA A 90 -10.59 0.98 -13.18
CA ALA A 90 -11.96 0.47 -13.31
C ALA A 90 -12.03 -0.75 -14.24
N GLU A 91 -11.28 -0.72 -15.33
CA GLU A 91 -11.17 -1.82 -16.27
C GLU A 91 -10.42 -3.01 -15.66
N LEU A 92 -9.36 -2.78 -14.89
CA LEU A 92 -8.70 -3.84 -14.12
C LEU A 92 -9.63 -4.54 -13.15
N ALA A 93 -10.49 -3.80 -12.44
CA ALA A 93 -11.48 -4.39 -11.54
C ALA A 93 -12.44 -5.29 -12.32
N ALA A 94 -12.92 -4.84 -13.49
CA ALA A 94 -13.76 -5.65 -14.36
C ALA A 94 -13.02 -6.90 -14.85
N LEU A 95 -11.77 -6.78 -15.31
CA LEU A 95 -10.96 -7.91 -15.78
C LEU A 95 -10.71 -8.96 -14.69
N LEU A 96 -10.45 -8.53 -13.46
CA LEU A 96 -10.29 -9.44 -12.32
C LEU A 96 -11.58 -10.22 -12.02
N ASN A 97 -12.72 -9.54 -12.05
CA ASN A 97 -14.03 -10.16 -11.82
C ASN A 97 -14.40 -11.13 -12.95
N THR A 98 -14.15 -10.74 -14.20
CA THR A 98 -14.36 -11.61 -15.38
C THR A 98 -13.47 -12.85 -15.33
N ALA A 99 -12.25 -12.73 -14.78
CA ALA A 99 -11.36 -13.86 -14.53
C ALA A 99 -11.78 -14.74 -13.33
N GLY A 100 -12.90 -14.44 -12.68
CA GLY A 100 -13.42 -15.19 -11.53
C GLY A 100 -12.60 -15.02 -10.24
N LEU A 101 -11.75 -13.99 -10.17
CA LEU A 101 -10.89 -13.74 -9.02
C LEU A 101 -11.65 -12.93 -7.95
N THR A 102 -11.42 -13.26 -6.68
CA THR A 102 -12.00 -12.55 -5.54
C THR A 102 -10.92 -11.98 -4.61
N THR A 103 -11.31 -10.99 -3.83
CA THR A 103 -10.48 -10.40 -2.78
C THR A 103 -10.21 -11.41 -1.66
N GLY A 104 -9.26 -11.11 -0.77
CA GLY A 104 -8.95 -11.98 0.38
C GLY A 104 -10.12 -12.22 1.34
N THR A 105 -11.20 -11.44 1.26
CA THR A 105 -12.46 -11.64 2.00
C THR A 105 -13.55 -12.34 1.18
N GLY A 106 -13.23 -12.83 -0.02
CA GLY A 106 -14.18 -13.49 -0.92
C GLY A 106 -15.12 -12.55 -1.68
N ALA A 107 -14.95 -11.22 -1.53
CA ALA A 107 -15.77 -10.24 -2.25
C ALA A 107 -15.24 -9.98 -3.67
N PRO A 108 -16.09 -9.54 -4.62
CA PRO A 108 -15.65 -9.05 -5.93
C PRO A 108 -14.67 -7.88 -5.83
N PHE A 109 -13.86 -7.68 -6.86
CA PHE A 109 -12.97 -6.53 -6.97
C PHE A 109 -13.74 -5.27 -7.35
N ASP A 110 -13.54 -4.21 -6.56
CA ASP A 110 -13.95 -2.85 -6.90
C ASP A 110 -12.72 -1.96 -7.17
N VAL A 111 -12.97 -0.71 -7.57
CA VAL A 111 -11.92 0.28 -7.85
C VAL A 111 -11.00 0.49 -6.64
N LYS A 112 -11.55 0.49 -5.42
CA LYS A 112 -10.78 0.73 -4.19
C LYS A 112 -9.84 -0.43 -3.88
N ALA A 113 -10.29 -1.67 -4.06
CA ALA A 113 -9.48 -2.87 -3.89
C ALA A 113 -8.27 -2.87 -4.85
N VAL A 114 -8.50 -2.52 -6.12
CA VAL A 114 -7.41 -2.43 -7.11
C VAL A 114 -6.46 -1.26 -6.80
N GLN A 115 -6.97 -0.11 -6.37
CA GLN A 115 -6.12 1.01 -5.91
C GLN A 115 -5.24 0.60 -4.72
N TRP A 116 -5.80 -0.14 -3.77
CA TRP A 116 -5.04 -0.65 -2.63
C TRP A 116 -3.92 -1.60 -3.09
N ILE A 117 -4.20 -2.52 -4.03
CA ILE A 117 -3.16 -3.39 -4.60
C ILE A 117 -2.06 -2.56 -5.27
N ARG A 118 -2.43 -1.58 -6.11
CA ARG A 118 -1.46 -0.70 -6.76
C ARG A 118 -0.57 0.01 -5.76
N HIS A 119 -1.15 0.53 -4.69
CA HIS A 119 -0.40 1.18 -3.62
C HIS A 119 0.53 0.21 -2.88
N ALA A 120 0.00 -0.96 -2.47
CA ALA A 120 0.74 -1.95 -1.68
C ALA A 120 1.90 -2.59 -2.44
N TYR A 121 1.79 -2.70 -3.78
CA TYR A 121 2.80 -3.31 -4.65
C TYR A 121 3.51 -2.30 -5.56
N HIS A 122 3.34 -0.99 -5.32
CA HIS A 122 3.96 0.09 -6.10
C HIS A 122 3.72 0.03 -7.62
N ILE A 123 2.52 -0.36 -8.04
CA ILE A 123 2.16 -0.53 -9.45
C ILE A 123 1.61 0.81 -10.00
N PRO A 124 2.30 1.46 -10.94
CA PRO A 124 1.91 2.77 -11.44
C PRO A 124 0.61 2.71 -12.24
N ALA A 125 -0.23 3.74 -12.12
CA ALA A 125 -1.39 3.92 -12.99
C ALA A 125 -0.94 4.20 -14.43
N PRO A 126 -1.79 3.92 -15.44
CA PRO A 126 -1.48 4.25 -16.81
C PRO A 126 -1.17 5.73 -16.98
N ASN A 127 -0.23 6.03 -17.87
CA ASN A 127 0.07 7.39 -18.24
C ASN A 127 -1.22 8.07 -18.71
N PRO A 128 -1.69 9.15 -18.05
CA PRO A 128 -2.92 9.83 -18.44
C PRO A 128 -2.77 10.70 -19.70
N TYR A 129 -1.55 10.88 -20.20
CA TYR A 129 -1.25 11.64 -21.40
C TYR A 129 -1.19 10.73 -22.62
N ALA A 130 -1.70 11.22 -23.76
CA ALA A 130 -1.58 10.52 -25.03
C ALA A 130 -0.11 10.42 -25.47
N GLU A 131 0.18 9.57 -26.46
CA GLU A 131 1.51 9.51 -27.06
C GLU A 131 1.93 10.89 -27.59
N GLY A 132 3.17 11.28 -27.30
CA GLY A 132 3.69 12.60 -27.63
C GLY A 132 3.14 13.75 -26.77
N GLN A 133 2.45 13.46 -25.66
CA GLN A 133 2.04 14.46 -24.68
C GLN A 133 2.67 14.20 -23.31
N ILE A 134 2.99 15.28 -22.59
CA ILE A 134 3.54 15.20 -21.24
C ILE A 134 2.86 16.19 -20.29
N SER A 135 3.06 15.99 -18.99
CA SER A 135 2.61 16.94 -17.98
C SER A 135 3.50 18.18 -17.92
N ALA A 136 2.97 19.26 -17.31
CA ALA A 136 3.79 20.43 -16.98
C ALA A 136 4.95 20.10 -16.02
N ALA A 137 4.79 19.09 -15.16
CA ALA A 137 5.85 18.63 -14.26
C ALA A 137 6.96 17.90 -15.02
N ASP A 138 6.60 17.02 -15.96
CA ASP A 138 7.57 16.33 -16.81
C ASP A 138 8.31 17.31 -17.72
N ALA A 139 7.60 18.30 -18.29
CA ALA A 139 8.21 19.35 -19.09
C ALA A 139 9.24 20.16 -18.28
N ALA A 140 8.88 20.54 -17.05
CA ALA A 140 9.75 21.24 -16.13
C ALA A 140 11.01 20.42 -15.79
N GLN A 141 10.83 19.12 -15.52
CA GLN A 141 11.92 18.21 -15.24
C GLN A 141 12.88 18.04 -16.44
N ARG A 142 12.36 17.85 -17.66
CA ARG A 142 13.17 17.70 -18.89
C ARG A 142 13.99 18.96 -19.19
N LEU A 143 13.42 20.13 -18.91
CA LEU A 143 14.04 21.43 -19.14
C LEU A 143 14.88 21.94 -17.96
N ALA A 144 14.88 21.24 -16.83
CA ALA A 144 15.51 21.66 -15.58
C ALA A 144 15.07 23.08 -15.11
N VAL A 145 13.78 23.41 -15.26
CA VAL A 145 13.18 24.68 -14.82
C VAL A 145 12.08 24.45 -13.78
N SER A 146 11.62 25.52 -13.12
CA SER A 146 10.46 25.41 -12.23
C SER A 146 9.17 25.13 -13.00
N THR A 147 8.24 24.38 -12.41
CA THR A 147 6.87 24.19 -12.94
C THR A 147 6.14 25.52 -13.13
N GLY A 148 6.41 26.52 -12.28
CA GLY A 148 5.88 27.88 -12.42
C GLY A 148 6.31 28.56 -13.73
N THR A 149 7.54 28.32 -14.18
CA THR A 149 8.05 28.81 -15.48
C THR A 149 7.24 28.21 -16.62
N VAL A 150 7.00 26.89 -16.59
CA VAL A 150 6.20 26.20 -17.60
C VAL A 150 4.76 26.75 -17.63
N TYR A 151 4.13 26.92 -16.46
CA TYR A 151 2.80 27.54 -16.39
C TYR A 151 2.78 28.97 -16.93
N ASN A 152 3.83 29.76 -16.68
CA ASN A 152 3.95 31.11 -17.23
C ASN A 152 4.03 31.08 -18.76
N TRP A 153 4.85 30.20 -19.35
CA TRP A 153 4.91 30.04 -20.80
C TRP A 153 3.59 29.60 -21.43
N ILE A 154 2.84 28.73 -20.76
CA ILE A 154 1.50 28.34 -21.20
C ILE A 154 0.54 29.53 -21.13
N LYS A 155 0.55 30.27 -20.01
CA LYS A 155 -0.31 31.45 -19.81
C LYS A 155 0.01 32.59 -20.79
N THR A 156 1.27 32.75 -21.16
CA THR A 156 1.74 33.78 -22.11
C THR A 156 1.70 33.33 -23.57
N GLY A 157 1.22 32.10 -23.85
CA GLY A 157 1.08 31.57 -25.21
C GLY A 157 2.39 31.13 -25.87
N LYS A 158 3.50 31.08 -25.12
CA LYS A 158 4.83 30.65 -25.61
C LYS A 158 4.95 29.14 -25.72
N LEU A 159 4.12 28.40 -24.98
CA LEU A 159 4.05 26.95 -25.02
C LEU A 159 2.60 26.51 -25.20
N ALA A 160 2.33 25.70 -26.22
CA ALA A 160 1.00 25.18 -26.48
C ALA A 160 0.62 24.13 -25.42
N ALA A 161 -0.58 24.24 -24.86
CA ALA A 161 -1.15 23.22 -24.00
C ALA A 161 -2.67 23.20 -24.16
N HIS A 162 -3.29 22.04 -23.95
CA HIS A 162 -4.74 21.88 -23.96
C HIS A 162 -5.21 21.11 -22.72
N ARG A 163 -6.52 21.05 -22.50
CA ARG A 163 -7.12 20.31 -21.39
C ARG A 163 -7.61 18.95 -21.89
N GLY A 164 -6.99 17.89 -21.37
CA GLY A 164 -7.41 16.51 -21.60
C GLY A 164 -8.39 15.98 -20.57
N THR A 165 -8.53 14.65 -20.54
CA THR A 165 -9.44 13.92 -19.65
C THR A 165 -9.18 14.26 -18.19
N GLY A 166 -10.25 14.58 -17.43
CA GLY A 166 -10.13 14.96 -16.02
C GLY A 166 -9.54 16.36 -15.80
N ASN A 167 -9.68 17.28 -16.77
CA ASN A 167 -9.19 18.66 -16.71
C ASN A 167 -7.66 18.78 -16.54
N ARG A 168 -6.93 17.72 -16.90
CA ARG A 168 -5.47 17.67 -16.86
C ARG A 168 -4.88 18.52 -17.97
N LEU A 169 -3.79 19.22 -17.67
CA LEU A 169 -3.10 20.06 -18.65
C LEU A 169 -2.12 19.18 -19.44
N CYS A 170 -2.36 19.06 -20.74
CA CYS A 170 -1.58 18.23 -21.65
C CYS A 170 -0.73 19.13 -22.55
N ILE A 171 0.58 18.87 -22.58
CA ILE A 171 1.54 19.62 -23.41
C ILE A 171 1.99 18.70 -24.54
N PRO A 172 1.71 19.03 -25.82
CA PRO A 172 2.33 18.35 -26.95
C PRO A 172 3.85 18.50 -26.87
N TRP A 173 4.57 17.38 -26.87
CA TRP A 173 6.01 17.35 -26.70
C TRP A 173 6.68 16.60 -27.84
N ASN A 174 7.52 17.33 -28.55
CA ASN A 174 8.41 16.80 -29.59
C ASN A 174 9.77 17.48 -29.47
N GLU A 175 10.75 16.99 -30.22
CA GLU A 175 12.13 17.49 -30.20
C GLU A 175 12.23 18.98 -30.58
N HIS A 176 11.36 19.46 -31.47
CA HIS A 176 11.32 20.86 -31.88
C HIS A 176 10.85 21.79 -30.74
N ILE A 177 9.76 21.44 -30.06
CA ILE A 177 9.24 22.19 -28.90
C ILE A 177 10.25 22.19 -27.76
N GLU A 178 10.91 21.07 -27.51
CA GLU A 178 11.96 21.00 -26.50
C GLU A 178 13.15 21.92 -26.85
N SER A 179 13.60 21.91 -28.10
CA SER A 179 14.69 22.76 -28.58
C SER A 179 14.33 24.24 -28.48
N GLU A 180 13.10 24.62 -28.87
CA GLU A 180 12.61 26.00 -28.77
C GLU A 180 12.57 26.47 -27.30
N CYS A 181 12.13 25.61 -26.39
CA CYS A 181 12.16 25.89 -24.95
C CYS A 181 13.60 26.05 -24.43
N ARG A 182 14.54 25.21 -24.89
CA ARG A 182 15.97 25.32 -24.51
C ARG A 182 16.61 26.61 -25.02
N CYS A 183 16.33 27.01 -26.27
CA CYS A 183 16.78 28.29 -26.81
C CYS A 183 16.27 29.47 -25.96
N ARG A 184 14.98 29.45 -25.60
CA ARG A 184 14.40 30.48 -24.72
C ARG A 184 15.06 30.53 -23.34
N ILE A 185 15.44 29.38 -22.78
CA ILE A 185 16.18 29.32 -21.49
C ILE A 185 17.56 29.95 -21.65
N ALA A 186 18.27 29.64 -22.74
CA ALA A 186 19.59 30.20 -23.03
C ALA A 186 19.56 31.72 -23.23
N GLU A 187 18.53 32.23 -23.90
CA GLU A 187 18.29 33.67 -24.10
C GLU A 187 17.83 34.39 -22.83
N SER A 188 17.27 33.67 -21.86
CA SER A 188 16.74 34.23 -20.63
C SER A 188 17.79 34.28 -19.52
N GLY A 189 18.34 35.48 -19.28
CA GLY A 189 19.28 35.72 -18.18
C GLY A 189 18.75 35.40 -16.77
N HIS A 190 17.43 35.27 -16.58
CA HIS A 190 16.80 34.89 -15.31
C HIS A 190 16.57 33.38 -15.15
N LEU A 191 16.59 32.61 -16.24
CA LEU A 191 16.36 31.16 -16.23
C LEU A 191 17.67 30.37 -16.40
N ASN A 192 18.77 31.06 -16.67
CA ASN A 192 20.11 30.49 -16.72
C ASN A 192 20.79 30.62 -15.34
N PRO A 193 21.02 29.51 -14.61
CA PRO A 193 21.75 29.55 -13.33
C PRO A 193 23.17 30.11 -13.47
N SER A 194 23.78 29.99 -14.66
CA SER A 194 25.11 30.51 -15.00
C SER A 194 25.16 32.04 -15.05
N ALA A 195 24.03 32.70 -15.33
CA ALA A 195 23.94 34.16 -15.35
C ALA A 195 23.93 34.77 -13.93
N HIS A 196 23.56 33.98 -12.92
CA HIS A 196 23.58 34.42 -11.52
C HIS A 196 25.00 34.54 -10.93
N TYR A 197 25.99 33.83 -11.48
CA TYR A 197 27.36 33.83 -10.94
C TYR A 197 28.23 35.00 -11.41
N ILE A 198 27.79 35.80 -12.41
CA ILE A 198 28.59 36.91 -12.97
C ILE A 198 28.30 38.25 -12.26
N ARG A 199 27.24 38.35 -11.45
CA ARG A 199 26.91 39.57 -10.69
C ARG A 199 27.32 39.47 -9.22
N SER A 200 28.55 39.05 -8.92
CA SER A 200 29.16 39.40 -7.63
C SER A 200 29.55 40.88 -7.66
N ARG A 201 28.77 41.70 -6.96
CA ARG A 201 28.97 43.15 -6.76
C ARG A 201 30.43 43.44 -6.38
N THR A 202 31.18 44.10 -7.26
CA THR A 202 32.38 44.86 -6.87
C THR A 202 31.92 45.98 -5.95
N ARG A 203 32.22 45.87 -4.65
CA ARG A 203 32.10 46.99 -3.71
C ARG A 203 33.46 47.70 -3.68
N ALA A 204 33.46 48.97 -4.09
CA ALA A 204 34.49 49.95 -3.76
C ALA A 204 34.42 50.31 -2.27
#